data_AF-A0A957I5M8-F1
#
_entry.id   AF-A0A957I5M8-F1
#
_cell.length_a   1.000
_cell.length_b   1.000
_cell.length_c   1.000
_cell.angle_alpha   90.00
_cell.angle_beta   90.00
_cell.angle_gamma   90.00
#
_symmetry.space_group_name_H-M   'P 1'
#
loop_
_entity.id
_entity.type
_entity.pdbx_description
1 polymer ?
#
loop_
_entity_poly.entity_id
_entity_poly.type
_entity_poly.pdbx_seq_one_letter_code
_entity_poly.pdbx_strand_id
1 'polypeptide(L)'
;MSDPVPSARQRAAEALKKLPWLTEAQAALGWGIILILIALLGAIYLSQTSRTAIVGRRIQALQEELDNLKQSNGELESAIATAQSLDRLENEARRLGFVPPRSEEIEYLVVPGYPVMENAGISPTPNAIIRKPPHTMREAIWLLLKATFGNLVQGESGEQ
;
A
#
# COMPACT_ATOMS: atom_id res chain seq x y z
N MET A 1 26.87 -88.57 -2.68
CA MET A 1 27.99 -87.61 -2.84
C MET A 1 27.36 -86.24 -2.68
N SER A 2 27.41 -85.68 -1.47
CA SER A 2 26.64 -84.48 -1.12
C SER A 2 27.58 -83.29 -1.11
N ASP A 3 27.38 -82.34 -2.03
CA ASP A 3 28.17 -81.11 -2.09
C ASP A 3 27.93 -80.23 -0.85
N PRO A 4 28.97 -79.62 -0.27
CA PRO A 4 28.81 -78.76 0.90
C PRO A 4 28.17 -77.43 0.52
N VAL A 5 27.05 -77.09 1.19
CA VAL A 5 26.38 -75.79 1.05
C VAL A 5 27.23 -74.69 1.70
N PRO A 6 27.56 -73.60 0.97
CA PRO A 6 28.37 -72.52 1.52
C PRO A 6 27.64 -71.77 2.65
N SER A 7 28.34 -71.53 3.76
CA SER A 7 27.78 -70.95 4.97
C SER A 7 27.31 -69.50 4.78
N ALA A 8 26.17 -69.15 5.37
CA ALA A 8 25.53 -67.83 5.27
C ALA A 8 26.45 -66.65 5.66
N ARG A 9 27.48 -66.91 6.47
CA ARG A 9 28.50 -65.93 6.88
C ARG A 9 29.39 -65.47 5.72
N GLN A 10 29.70 -66.35 4.78
CA GLN A 10 30.53 -66.01 3.61
C GLN A 10 29.76 -65.11 2.63
N ARG A 11 28.46 -65.36 2.44
CA ARG A 11 27.58 -64.51 1.63
C ARG A 11 27.41 -63.10 2.24
N ALA A 12 27.33 -63.00 3.56
CA ALA A 12 27.23 -61.71 4.27
C ALA A 12 28.52 -60.88 4.16
N ALA A 13 29.69 -61.54 4.24
CA ALA A 13 30.99 -60.87 4.09
C ALA A 13 31.20 -60.30 2.67
N GLU A 14 30.74 -61.00 1.64
CA GLU A 14 30.79 -60.52 0.26
C GLU A 14 29.82 -59.36 0.00
N ALA A 15 28.63 -59.38 0.62
CA ALA A 15 27.64 -58.31 0.50
C ALA A 15 28.15 -56.99 1.10
N LEU A 16 28.86 -57.04 2.23
CA LEU A 16 29.44 -55.86 2.89
C LEU A 16 30.56 -55.22 2.07
N LYS A 17 31.27 -55.99 1.24
CA LYS A 17 32.33 -55.48 0.36
C LYS A 17 31.79 -54.67 -0.83
N LYS A 18 30.51 -54.83 -1.16
CA LYS A 18 29.80 -54.09 -2.22
C LYS A 18 28.97 -52.92 -1.69
N LEU A 19 29.13 -52.51 -0.44
CA LEU A 19 28.47 -51.31 0.10
C LEU A 19 29.18 -49.95 -0.17
N PRO A 20 30.52 -49.84 -0.35
CA PRO A 20 31.16 -48.53 -0.39
C PRO A 20 30.86 -47.72 -1.66
N TRP A 21 30.51 -48.37 -2.78
CA TRP A 21 30.19 -47.68 -4.04
C TRP A 21 28.85 -46.91 -3.99
N LEU A 22 27.93 -47.29 -3.09
CA LEU A 22 26.67 -46.57 -2.89
C LEU A 22 26.89 -45.29 -2.10
N THR A 23 27.79 -45.29 -1.12
CA THR A 23 28.10 -44.11 -0.30
C THR A 23 28.84 -43.01 -1.07
N GLU A 24 29.74 -43.36 -1.98
CA GLU A 24 30.40 -42.38 -2.85
C GLU A 24 29.44 -41.77 -3.88
N ALA A 25 28.61 -42.61 -4.51
CA ALA A 25 27.59 -42.14 -5.45
C ALA A 25 26.52 -41.27 -4.76
N GLN A 26 26.15 -41.60 -3.53
CA GLN A 26 25.17 -40.85 -2.74
C GLN A 26 25.72 -39.50 -2.25
N ALA A 27 27.02 -39.42 -1.95
CA ALA A 27 27.69 -38.15 -1.66
C ALA A 27 27.73 -37.24 -2.90
N ALA A 28 28.05 -37.78 -4.07
CA ALA A 28 28.02 -37.04 -5.33
C ALA A 28 26.60 -36.53 -5.67
N LEU A 29 25.58 -37.35 -5.40
CA LEU A 29 24.19 -36.97 -5.60
C LEU A 29 23.75 -35.84 -4.65
N GLY A 30 24.18 -35.89 -3.38
CA GLY A 30 23.91 -34.83 -2.40
C GLY A 30 24.53 -33.49 -2.80
N TRP A 31 25.80 -33.50 -3.24
CA TRP A 31 26.46 -32.30 -3.77
C TRP A 31 25.76 -31.75 -5.02
N GLY A 32 25.29 -32.63 -5.91
CA GLY A 32 24.50 -32.23 -7.08
C GLY A 32 23.22 -31.48 -6.70
N ILE A 33 22.48 -31.99 -5.71
CA ILE A 33 21.25 -31.34 -5.21
C ILE A 33 21.56 -29.96 -4.61
N ILE A 34 22.64 -29.84 -3.83
CA ILE A 34 23.06 -28.56 -3.25
C ILE A 34 23.39 -27.53 -4.34
N LEU A 35 24.13 -27.93 -5.38
CA LEU A 35 24.46 -27.06 -6.50
C LEU A 35 23.22 -26.64 -7.28
N ILE A 36 22.26 -27.55 -7.50
CA ILE A 36 20.99 -27.25 -8.14
C ILE A 36 20.20 -26.23 -7.31
N LEU A 37 20.13 -26.40 -5.99
CA LEU A 37 19.45 -25.45 -5.10
C LEU A 37 20.10 -24.07 -5.14
N ILE A 38 21.44 -23.99 -5.10
CA ILE A 38 22.18 -22.72 -5.22
C ILE A 38 21.92 -22.06 -6.58
N ALA A 39 21.94 -22.83 -7.67
CA ALA A 39 21.65 -22.33 -9.02
C ALA A 39 20.21 -21.84 -9.14
N LEU A 40 19.25 -22.53 -8.52
CA LEU A 40 17.84 -22.14 -8.50
C LEU A 40 17.62 -20.86 -7.68
N LEU A 41 18.24 -20.76 -6.51
CA LEU A 41 18.25 -19.53 -5.71
C LEU A 41 18.89 -18.37 -6.48
N GLY A 42 20.02 -18.60 -7.14
CA GLY A 42 20.69 -17.61 -7.98
C GLY A 42 19.84 -17.17 -9.16
N ALA A 43 19.17 -18.11 -9.84
CA ALA A 43 18.26 -17.82 -10.94
C ALA A 43 17.03 -17.03 -10.49
N ILE A 44 16.43 -17.39 -9.34
CA ILE A 44 15.33 -16.64 -8.73
C ILE A 44 15.80 -15.23 -8.38
N TYR A 45 16.92 -15.10 -7.67
CA TYR A 45 17.49 -13.83 -7.23
C TYR A 45 17.82 -12.91 -8.43
N LEU A 46 18.40 -13.47 -9.50
CA LEU A 46 18.71 -12.75 -10.72
C LEU A 46 17.42 -12.36 -11.49
N SER A 47 16.42 -13.25 -11.55
CA SER A 47 15.15 -12.96 -12.22
C SER A 47 14.32 -11.91 -11.48
N GLN A 48 14.46 -11.81 -10.16
CA GLN A 48 13.72 -10.86 -9.33
C GLN A 48 14.17 -9.41 -9.58
N THR A 49 15.40 -9.21 -10.06
CA THR A 49 15.95 -7.89 -10.38
C THR A 49 15.17 -7.19 -11.51
N SER A 50 14.48 -7.92 -12.39
CA SER A 50 13.77 -7.32 -13.53
C SER A 50 12.34 -6.85 -13.26
N ARG A 51 11.72 -7.22 -12.12
CA ARG A 51 10.31 -6.85 -11.85
C ARG A 51 10.13 -5.62 -10.96
N THR A 52 11.18 -5.12 -10.33
CA THR A 52 11.10 -3.97 -9.42
C THR A 52 11.21 -2.62 -10.15
N ALA A 53 11.87 -2.56 -11.31
CA ALA A 53 12.10 -1.31 -12.04
C ALA A 53 10.82 -0.66 -12.61
N ILE A 54 9.83 -1.47 -13.02
CA ILE A 54 8.60 -0.98 -13.66
C ILE A 54 7.61 -0.42 -12.61
N VAL A 55 7.49 -1.07 -11.45
CA VAL A 55 6.64 -0.60 -10.35
C VAL A 55 7.24 0.65 -9.70
N GLY A 56 8.56 0.68 -9.48
CA GLY A 56 9.25 1.85 -8.93
C GLY A 56 9.10 3.11 -9.80
N ARG A 57 9.28 2.97 -11.12
CA ARG A 57 9.07 4.09 -12.07
C ARG A 57 7.63 4.58 -12.10
N ARG A 58 6.64 3.67 -12.01
CA ARG A 58 5.23 4.05 -11.98
C ARG A 58 4.88 4.80 -10.70
N ILE A 59 5.42 4.37 -9.56
CA ILE A 59 5.23 5.07 -8.27
C ILE A 59 5.87 6.45 -8.33
N GLN A 60 7.09 6.58 -8.87
CA GLN A 60 7.73 7.89 -9.03
C GLN A 60 6.91 8.83 -9.92
N ALA A 61 6.42 8.35 -11.07
CA ALA A 61 5.58 9.16 -11.96
C ALA A 61 4.28 9.61 -11.29
N LEU A 62 3.61 8.72 -10.53
CA LEU A 62 2.40 9.06 -9.78
C LEU A 62 2.68 10.06 -8.65
N GLN A 63 3.85 9.98 -8.01
CA GLN A 63 4.26 10.91 -6.96
C GLN A 63 4.52 12.30 -7.53
N GLU A 64 5.21 12.39 -8.67
CA GLU A 64 5.42 13.66 -9.39
C GLU A 64 4.09 14.28 -9.83
N GLU A 65 3.16 13.47 -10.36
CA GLU A 65 1.82 13.94 -10.74
C GLU A 65 1.04 14.48 -9.54
N LEU A 66 1.08 13.76 -8.41
CA LEU A 66 0.42 14.16 -7.17
C LEU A 66 0.99 15.47 -6.61
N ASP A 67 2.31 15.65 -6.64
CA ASP A 67 2.95 16.88 -6.15
C ASP A 67 2.61 18.08 -7.05
N ASN A 68 2.61 17.90 -8.37
CA ASN A 68 2.16 18.93 -9.32
C ASN A 68 0.71 19.36 -9.08
N LEU A 69 -0.17 18.39 -8.83
CA LEU A 69 -1.59 18.66 -8.59
C LEU A 69 -1.83 19.38 -7.27
N LYS A 70 -1.09 19.02 -6.21
CA LYS A 70 -1.12 19.73 -4.93
C LYS A 70 -0.67 21.17 -5.05
N GLN A 71 0.41 21.42 -5.78
CA GLN A 71 0.89 22.78 -6.02
C GLN A 71 -0.18 23.60 -6.75
N SER A 72 -0.77 23.04 -7.81
CA SER A 72 -1.82 23.70 -8.59
C SER A 72 -3.05 24.05 -7.73
N ASN A 73 -3.47 23.14 -6.85
CA ASN A 73 -4.55 23.41 -5.90
C ASN A 73 -4.20 24.53 -4.92
N GLY A 74 -2.98 24.56 -4.38
CA GLY A 74 -2.56 25.63 -3.47
C GLY A 74 -2.54 27.00 -4.15
N GLU A 75 -2.11 27.07 -5.41
CA GLU A 75 -2.17 28.29 -6.21
C GLU A 75 -3.62 28.75 -6.45
N LEU A 76 -4.52 27.82 -6.77
CA LEU A 76 -5.95 28.11 -6.94
C LEU A 76 -6.61 28.58 -5.64
N GLU A 77 -6.33 27.93 -4.51
CA GLU A 77 -6.83 28.32 -3.20
C GLU A 77 -6.38 29.75 -2.84
N SER A 78 -5.11 30.07 -3.10
CA SER A 78 -4.58 31.42 -2.90
C SER A 78 -5.28 32.46 -3.81
N ALA A 79 -5.53 32.12 -5.07
CA ALA A 79 -6.24 32.98 -6.01
C ALA A 79 -7.69 33.22 -5.57
N ILE A 80 -8.39 32.18 -5.11
CA ILE A 80 -9.75 32.28 -4.56
C ILE A 80 -9.77 33.17 -3.33
N ALA A 81 -8.88 32.94 -2.37
CA ALA A 81 -8.78 33.77 -1.16
C ALA A 81 -8.52 35.24 -1.50
N THR A 82 -7.66 35.50 -2.49
CA THR A 82 -7.38 36.85 -2.98
C THR A 82 -8.60 37.46 -3.67
N ALA A 83 -9.34 36.69 -4.47
CA ALA A 83 -10.55 37.15 -5.15
C ALA A 83 -11.70 37.44 -4.18
N GLN A 84 -11.82 36.64 -3.12
CA GLN A 84 -12.82 36.79 -2.06
C GLN A 84 -12.36 37.74 -0.95
N SER A 85 -11.15 38.27 -1.02
CA SER A 85 -10.64 39.17 0.01
C SER A 85 -11.54 40.40 0.15
N LEU A 86 -11.87 40.72 1.41
CA LEU A 86 -12.72 41.86 1.74
C LEU A 86 -12.13 43.15 1.15
N ASP A 87 -10.80 43.32 1.23
CA ASP A 87 -10.11 44.48 0.64
C ASP A 87 -10.38 44.64 -0.85
N ARG A 88 -10.36 43.55 -1.63
CA ARG A 88 -10.65 43.62 -3.07
C ARG A 88 -12.11 43.96 -3.32
N LEU A 89 -13.04 43.35 -2.58
CA LEU A 89 -14.46 43.65 -2.68
C LEU A 89 -14.76 45.10 -2.32
N GLU A 90 -14.18 45.61 -1.25
CA GLU A 90 -14.34 47.00 -0.83
C GLU A 90 -13.76 47.99 -1.84
N ASN A 91 -12.58 47.68 -2.40
CA ASN A 91 -11.97 48.51 -3.42
C ASN A 91 -12.83 48.57 -4.68
N GLU A 92 -13.38 47.43 -5.12
CA GLU A 92 -14.28 47.40 -6.28
C GLU A 92 -15.62 48.10 -5.97
N ALA A 93 -16.18 47.91 -4.78
CA ALA A 93 -17.38 48.61 -4.34
C ALA A 93 -17.18 50.14 -4.37
N ARG A 94 -16.04 50.63 -3.85
CA ARG A 94 -15.67 52.06 -3.92
C ARG A 94 -15.51 52.53 -5.37
N ARG A 95 -14.90 51.73 -6.25
CA ARG A 95 -14.78 52.06 -7.70
C ARG A 95 -16.14 52.16 -8.39
N LEU A 96 -17.10 51.35 -7.99
CA LEU A 96 -18.48 51.37 -8.50
C LEU A 96 -19.34 52.49 -7.87
N GLY A 97 -18.78 53.27 -6.95
CA GLY A 97 -19.48 54.38 -6.30
C GLY A 97 -20.34 53.97 -5.11
N PHE A 98 -20.21 52.73 -4.63
CA PHE A 98 -20.83 52.33 -3.36
C PHE A 98 -20.14 53.04 -2.20
N VAL A 99 -20.96 53.46 -1.24
CA VAL A 99 -20.53 54.06 0.02
C VAL A 99 -21.08 53.25 1.19
N PRO A 100 -20.40 53.21 2.34
CA PRO A 100 -20.94 52.58 3.53
C PRO A 100 -22.29 53.21 3.91
N PRO A 101 -23.33 52.41 4.18
CA PRO A 101 -24.64 52.94 4.55
C PRO A 101 -24.58 53.62 5.92
N ARG A 102 -25.33 54.70 6.07
CA ARG A 102 -25.50 55.37 7.37
C ARG A 102 -26.51 54.62 8.23
N SER A 103 -26.42 54.75 9.55
CA SER A 103 -27.33 54.06 10.48
C SER A 103 -28.82 54.34 10.22
N GLU A 104 -29.13 55.50 9.64
CA GLU A 104 -30.50 55.93 9.27
C GLU A 104 -31.02 55.26 7.99
N GLU A 105 -30.15 54.67 7.18
CA GLU A 105 -30.46 54.07 5.86
C GLU A 105 -30.61 52.54 5.93
N ILE A 106 -30.46 51.95 7.12
CA ILE A 106 -30.50 50.49 7.32
C ILE A 106 -31.92 50.07 7.72
N GLU A 107 -32.59 49.32 6.83
CA GLU A 107 -33.89 48.70 7.11
C GLU A 107 -33.72 47.22 7.45
N TYR A 108 -34.24 46.78 8.61
CA TYR A 108 -34.16 45.40 9.06
C TYR A 108 -35.42 44.63 8.68
N LEU A 109 -35.26 43.61 7.83
CA LEU A 109 -36.33 42.70 7.44
C LEU A 109 -36.25 41.40 8.24
N VAL A 110 -37.32 41.07 8.98
CA VAL A 110 -37.44 39.78 9.67
C VAL A 110 -37.92 38.74 8.65
N VAL A 111 -37.05 37.79 8.32
CA VAL A 111 -37.38 36.68 7.40
C VAL A 111 -37.95 35.51 8.21
N PRO A 112 -39.25 35.15 8.06
CA PRO A 112 -39.85 34.04 8.79
C PRO A 112 -39.20 32.71 8.38
N GLY A 113 -38.85 31.88 9.38
CA GLY A 113 -38.21 30.59 9.12
C GLY A 113 -36.76 30.68 8.63
N TYR A 114 -36.09 31.83 8.79
CA TYR A 114 -34.66 31.94 8.50
C TYR A 114 -33.92 30.85 9.27
N PRO A 115 -33.14 29.99 8.59
CA PRO A 115 -32.46 28.90 9.27
C PRO A 115 -31.52 29.51 10.29
N VAL A 116 -31.76 29.22 11.57
CA VAL A 116 -30.72 29.40 12.59
C VAL A 116 -29.61 28.46 12.16
N MET A 117 -28.58 29.01 11.53
CA MET A 117 -27.32 28.31 11.32
C MET A 117 -26.81 28.01 12.73
N GLU A 118 -27.18 26.85 13.26
CA GLU A 118 -26.70 26.32 14.53
C GLU A 118 -25.20 26.11 14.34
N ASN A 119 -24.46 27.21 14.51
CA ASN A 119 -23.04 27.29 14.25
C ASN A 119 -22.69 26.83 12.84
N ALA A 120 -22.78 27.74 11.85
CA ALA A 120 -21.80 27.68 10.77
C ALA A 120 -20.43 27.83 11.44
N GLY A 121 -19.84 26.69 11.83
CA GLY A 121 -18.65 26.63 12.64
C GLY A 121 -17.57 27.43 11.96
N ILE A 122 -17.27 28.60 12.49
CA ILE A 122 -15.96 29.22 12.37
C ILE A 122 -15.03 28.36 13.25
N SER A 123 -14.86 27.10 12.86
CA SER A 123 -13.73 26.29 13.27
C SER A 123 -12.73 26.44 12.13
N PRO A 124 -11.53 26.98 12.36
CA PRO A 124 -10.42 26.78 11.44
C PRO A 124 -9.98 25.32 11.56
N THR A 125 -10.84 24.41 11.15
CA THR A 125 -10.48 23.03 10.88
C THR A 125 -11.17 22.69 9.58
N PRO A 126 -10.40 22.42 8.51
CA PRO A 126 -10.93 21.79 7.32
C PRO A 126 -11.87 20.68 7.75
N ASN A 127 -13.03 20.61 7.10
CA ASN A 127 -13.91 19.45 7.13
C ASN A 127 -13.17 18.28 6.47
N ALA A 128 -12.08 17.84 7.10
CA ALA A 128 -11.69 16.46 7.10
C ALA A 128 -12.93 15.76 7.62
N ILE A 129 -13.62 15.07 6.72
CA ILE A 129 -14.47 13.95 7.06
C ILE A 129 -13.65 13.17 8.08
N ILE A 130 -13.90 13.38 9.36
CA ILE A 130 -13.44 12.49 10.40
C ILE A 130 -14.29 11.25 10.16
N ARG A 131 -13.90 10.46 9.15
CA ARG A 131 -13.96 9.02 9.25
C ARG A 131 -13.25 8.80 10.55
N LYS A 132 -13.99 8.59 11.64
CA LYS A 132 -13.42 8.34 12.95
C LYS A 132 -12.35 7.28 12.72
N PRO A 133 -11.06 7.64 12.68
CA PRO A 133 -10.05 6.64 12.46
C PRO A 133 -10.15 5.74 13.69
N PRO A 134 -9.91 4.43 13.55
CA PRO A 134 -9.81 3.57 14.73
C PRO A 134 -8.92 4.29 15.74
N HIS A 135 -9.46 4.58 16.92
CA HIS A 135 -8.82 5.42 17.94
C HIS A 135 -7.50 4.83 18.45
N THR A 136 -7.19 3.62 17.98
CA THR A 136 -5.97 2.89 18.30
C THR A 136 -5.33 2.36 17.03
N MET A 137 -4.08 2.74 16.77
CA MET A 137 -3.25 2.21 15.67
C MET A 137 -3.20 0.67 15.65
N ARG A 138 -3.28 0.03 16.82
CA ARG A 138 -3.37 -1.43 16.98
C ARG A 138 -4.64 -2.03 16.36
N GLU A 139 -5.77 -1.33 16.43
CA GLU A 139 -7.03 -1.77 15.81
C GLU A 139 -6.97 -1.60 14.29
N ALA A 140 -6.38 -0.51 13.80
CA ALA A 140 -6.14 -0.29 12.37
C ALA A 140 -5.26 -1.39 11.76
N ILE A 141 -4.16 -1.73 12.43
CA ILE A 141 -3.22 -2.78 12.02
C ILE A 141 -3.91 -4.15 12.01
N TRP A 142 -4.75 -4.45 13.00
CA TRP A 142 -5.51 -5.72 13.02
C TRP A 142 -6.52 -5.79 11.87
N LEU A 143 -7.23 -4.69 11.56
CA LEU A 143 -8.18 -4.66 10.45
C LEU A 143 -7.49 -4.88 9.10
N LEU A 144 -6.32 -4.26 8.90
CA LEU A 144 -5.49 -4.47 7.72
C LEU A 144 -4.98 -5.92 7.62
N LEU A 145 -4.57 -6.49 8.75
CA LEU A 145 -4.08 -7.87 8.82
C LEU A 145 -5.19 -8.88 8.47
N LYS A 146 -6.40 -8.71 9.00
CA LYS A 146 -7.56 -9.56 8.65
C LYS A 146 -7.91 -9.49 7.18
N ALA A 147 -7.96 -8.28 6.62
CA ALA A 147 -8.32 -8.08 5.22
C ALA A 147 -7.29 -8.72 4.27
N THR A 148 -6.02 -8.70 4.66
CA THR A 148 -4.93 -9.27 3.85
C THR A 148 -4.89 -10.80 3.95
N PHE A 149 -5.12 -11.37 5.15
CA PHE A 149 -5.13 -12.83 5.34
C PHE A 149 -6.43 -13.50 4.86
N GLY A 150 -7.58 -12.84 4.99
CA GLY A 150 -8.87 -13.36 4.52
C GLY A 150 -8.92 -13.54 3.00
N ASN A 151 -8.36 -12.58 2.24
CA ASN A 151 -8.25 -12.69 0.79
C ASN A 151 -7.20 -13.73 0.33
N LEU A 152 -6.25 -14.11 1.18
CA LEU A 152 -5.21 -15.08 0.83
C LEU A 152 -5.65 -16.53 1.09
N VAL A 153 -6.58 -16.74 2.03
CA VAL A 153 -7.22 -18.06 2.28
C VAL A 153 -8.43 -18.28 1.37
N GLN A 154 -9.01 -17.20 0.84
CA GLN A 154 -10.11 -17.24 -0.13
C GLN A 154 -9.63 -16.87 -1.54
N GLY A 155 -8.49 -17.42 -1.95
CA GLY A 155 -8.15 -17.51 -3.36
C GLY A 155 -8.99 -18.61 -4.02
N GLU A 156 -9.64 -18.27 -5.13
CA GLU A 156 -10.07 -19.22 -6.18
C GLU A 156 -10.96 -20.40 -5.75
N SER A 157 -12.27 -20.18 -5.69
CA SER A 157 -13.24 -21.21 -6.09
C SER A 157 -14.61 -20.58 -6.36
N GLY A 158 -15.08 -20.72 -7.59
CA GLY A 158 -16.33 -20.14 -8.09
C GLY A 158 -16.06 -19.19 -9.26
N GLU A 159 -15.51 -19.67 -10.37
CA GLU A 159 -16.25 -20.27 -11.50
C GLU A 159 -17.30 -19.34 -12.14
N GLN A 160 -17.02 -19.09 -13.43
CA GLN A 160 -17.93 -18.78 -14.56
C GLN A 160 -18.40 -17.33 -14.75
#